data_AF-A0A442WSI5-F1
#
_entry.id   AF-A0A442WSI5-F1
#
_cell.length_a   1.000
_cell.length_b   1.000
_cell.length_c   1.000
_cell.angle_alpha   90.00
_cell.angle_beta   90.00
_cell.angle_gamma   90.00
#
_symmetry.space_group_name_H-M   'P 1'
#
loop_
_entity.id
_entity.type
_entity.pdbx_description
1 polymer ?
#
loop_
_entity_poly.entity_id
_entity_poly.type
_entity_poly.pdbx_seq_one_letter_code
_entity_poly.pdbx_strand_id
1 'polypeptide(L)'
;MQRLQSEEQITFAANLSHCLATTTVDEVSDSRGPNRGSASQTMRSISSRRLPKLKTRHNCPDIQLLRRLAMTRAFFRRLKPFILLFLLTQFLVRLALSLVSAKDLSFHPADWLAPFFTGIWFDIVTLLPILVVFLLFPLLLPVSWAGKRFDRAVGLSGFAIFLFLMVVQGVSEYFFWDEFTTRFNFIAVDYLVYTQEVIQNIMESYPVVPLLAGIGLLAVGGLVAVF
;
A
#
# COMPACT_ATOMS: atom_id res chain seq x y z
N MET A 1 21.13 5.65 3.32
CA MET A 1 19.79 5.48 3.94
C MET A 1 19.51 4.07 4.47
N GLN A 2 20.17 3.00 3.97
CA GLN A 2 19.99 1.63 4.51
C GLN A 2 20.52 1.41 5.95
N ARG A 3 21.55 2.14 6.41
CA ARG A 3 22.11 1.98 7.77
C ARG A 3 21.20 2.49 8.90
N LEU A 4 20.40 3.53 8.65
CA LEU A 4 19.43 4.03 9.64
C LEU A 4 18.23 3.07 9.79
N GLN A 5 17.88 2.35 8.70
CA GLN A 5 16.84 1.32 8.72
C GLN A 5 17.28 0.06 9.46
N SER A 6 18.58 -0.28 9.46
CA SER A 6 19.10 -1.40 10.24
C SER A 6 19.12 -1.12 11.74
N GLU A 7 19.48 0.09 12.18
CA GLU A 7 19.51 0.42 13.61
C GLU A 7 18.12 0.47 14.23
N GLU A 8 17.10 1.00 13.56
CA GLU A 8 15.71 0.95 14.06
C GLU A 8 15.17 -0.49 14.11
N GLN A 9 15.51 -1.33 13.13
CA GLN A 9 15.13 -2.76 13.14
C GLN A 9 15.83 -3.53 14.27
N ILE A 10 17.10 -3.23 14.55
CA ILE A 10 17.86 -3.83 15.66
C ILE A 10 17.30 -3.37 17.01
N THR A 11 16.97 -2.09 17.15
CA THR A 11 16.36 -1.54 18.38
C THR A 11 14.96 -2.11 18.63
N PHE A 12 14.18 -2.32 17.56
CA PHE A 12 12.88 -2.98 17.61
C PHE A 12 13.00 -4.47 18.01
N ALA A 13 13.97 -5.19 17.44
CA ALA A 13 14.23 -6.58 17.79
C ALA A 13 14.74 -6.74 19.25
N ALA A 14 15.58 -5.82 19.73
CA ALA A 14 16.11 -5.81 21.09
C ALA A 14 15.02 -5.56 22.15
N ASN A 15 14.08 -4.64 21.88
CA ASN A 15 12.95 -4.40 22.78
C ASN A 15 11.93 -5.56 22.78
N LEU A 16 11.79 -6.26 21.65
CA LEU A 16 10.92 -7.43 21.54
C LEU A 16 11.50 -8.64 22.28
N SER A 17 12.81 -8.88 22.16
CA SER A 17 13.50 -9.96 22.87
C SER A 17 13.52 -9.73 24.38
N HIS A 18 13.67 -8.47 24.84
CA HIS A 18 13.62 -8.13 26.25
C HIS A 18 12.23 -8.32 26.90
N CYS A 19 11.16 -8.24 26.10
CA CYS A 19 9.78 -8.51 26.53
C CYS A 19 9.40 -10.01 26.46
N LEU A 20 9.96 -10.74 25.49
CA LEU A 20 9.76 -12.20 25.36
C LEU A 20 10.59 -13.00 26.38
N ALA A 21 11.80 -12.54 26.71
CA ALA A 21 12.63 -13.15 27.74
C ALA A 21 11.96 -13.11 29.13
N THR A 22 11.13 -12.10 29.40
CA THR A 22 10.36 -12.01 30.65
C THR A 22 9.14 -12.93 30.69
N THR A 23 8.64 -13.41 29.54
CA THR A 23 7.49 -14.35 29.51
C THR A 23 7.92 -15.82 29.59
N THR A 24 9.13 -16.17 29.11
CA THR A 24 9.63 -17.56 29.16
C THR A 24 10.16 -18.01 30.51
N VAL A 25 10.46 -17.07 31.43
CA VAL A 25 10.92 -17.40 32.79
C VAL A 25 9.76 -17.84 33.70
N ASP A 26 8.53 -17.43 33.38
CA ASP A 26 7.34 -17.72 34.21
C ASP A 26 6.77 -19.14 34.00
N GLU A 27 7.07 -19.81 32.88
CA GLU A 27 6.47 -21.12 32.55
C GLU A 27 7.26 -22.33 33.09
N VAL A 28 8.55 -22.16 33.46
CA VAL A 28 9.43 -23.28 33.86
C VAL A 28 9.41 -23.57 35.38
N SER A 29 8.80 -22.72 36.20
CA SER A 29 8.87 -22.85 37.68
C SER A 29 7.61 -23.42 38.35
N ASP A 30 6.72 -24.13 37.63
CA ASP A 30 5.46 -24.67 38.21
C ASP A 30 5.46 -26.19 38.50
N SER A 31 6.63 -26.83 38.68
CA SER A 31 6.64 -28.24 39.09
C SER A 31 7.79 -28.62 40.02
N ARG A 32 7.69 -28.15 41.28
CA ARG A 32 7.67 -29.02 42.49
C ARG A 32 7.92 -28.23 43.78
N GLY A 33 6.98 -28.36 44.71
CA GLY A 33 7.10 -27.95 46.11
C GLY A 33 6.66 -29.07 47.09
N PRO A 34 7.02 -28.97 48.38
CA PRO A 34 7.67 -30.08 49.11
C PRO A 34 7.07 -30.40 50.50
N ASN A 35 7.46 -31.54 51.11
CA ASN A 35 7.37 -31.86 52.56
C ASN A 35 7.99 -33.27 52.77
N ARG A 36 8.56 -33.72 53.90
CA ARG A 36 9.08 -33.21 55.18
C ARG A 36 9.62 -34.47 55.92
N GLY A 37 10.66 -34.36 56.74
CA GLY A 37 10.88 -35.27 57.88
C GLY A 37 12.08 -36.24 57.83
N SER A 38 13.04 -35.99 58.71
CA SER A 38 14.03 -36.90 59.32
C SER A 38 14.33 -38.26 58.65
N ALA A 39 15.36 -38.28 57.82
CA ALA A 39 16.41 -39.30 57.86
C ALA A 39 17.70 -38.68 57.31
N SER A 40 18.83 -39.02 57.94
CA SER A 40 20.20 -38.96 57.44
C SER A 40 20.42 -38.49 55.98
N GLN A 41 21.33 -37.51 55.83
CA GLN A 41 22.10 -37.13 54.63
C GLN A 41 21.47 -36.13 53.62
N THR A 42 22.22 -35.04 53.41
CA THR A 42 22.23 -34.12 52.24
C THR A 42 21.32 -32.87 52.28
N MET A 43 21.72 -31.79 52.96
CA MET A 43 21.28 -30.41 52.64
C MET A 43 22.08 -29.31 53.39
N ARG A 44 22.85 -28.51 52.63
CA ARG A 44 23.31 -27.13 52.91
C ARG A 44 23.33 -26.48 51.51
N SER A 45 22.81 -25.30 51.19
CA SER A 45 22.59 -24.10 51.99
C SER A 45 21.66 -23.11 51.25
N ILE A 46 21.13 -22.14 52.02
CA ILE A 46 20.53 -20.84 51.63
C ILE A 46 19.02 -20.82 51.40
N SER A 47 18.33 -20.62 52.52
CA SER A 47 16.99 -20.07 52.61
C SER A 47 16.99 -18.55 52.40
N SER A 48 15.99 -18.07 51.65
CA SER A 48 15.25 -16.82 51.88
C SER A 48 16.02 -15.52 52.19
N ARG A 49 16.34 -14.73 51.15
CA ARG A 49 16.20 -13.27 51.26
C ARG A 49 14.91 -12.85 50.58
N ARG A 50 14.04 -12.29 51.41
CA ARG A 50 12.84 -11.51 51.09
C ARG A 50 13.13 -10.61 49.87
N LEU A 51 12.64 -10.97 48.69
CA LEU A 51 12.64 -10.03 47.57
C LEU A 51 11.49 -9.04 47.80
N PRO A 52 11.76 -7.72 47.72
CA PRO A 52 10.73 -6.70 47.90
C PRO A 52 9.62 -6.92 46.88
N LYS A 53 8.37 -6.68 47.29
CA LYS A 53 7.20 -6.65 46.40
C LYS A 53 7.45 -5.62 45.29
N LEU A 54 8.01 -6.05 44.17
CA LEU A 54 8.08 -5.22 42.98
C LEU A 54 6.70 -5.26 42.34
N LYS A 55 5.92 -4.27 42.76
CA LYS A 55 4.67 -3.84 42.14
C LYS A 55 5.00 -3.30 40.74
N THR A 56 5.32 -4.18 39.80
CA THR A 56 5.47 -3.80 38.39
C THR A 56 4.09 -3.74 37.76
N ARG A 57 3.34 -2.70 38.14
CA ARG A 57 2.24 -2.18 37.34
C ARG A 57 2.88 -1.42 36.16
N HIS A 58 3.56 -2.14 35.26
CA HIS A 58 4.00 -1.56 34.00
C HIS A 58 2.89 -1.80 33.00
N ASN A 59 2.07 -0.75 32.90
CA ASN A 59 1.13 -0.50 31.83
C ASN A 59 1.94 -0.48 30.52
N CYS A 60 2.29 -1.65 29.98
CA CYS A 60 2.85 -1.74 28.64
C CYS A 60 1.76 -1.16 27.72
N PRO A 61 2.05 -0.11 26.92
CA PRO A 61 1.16 0.21 25.82
C PRO A 61 1.00 -1.07 25.00
N ASP A 62 -0.24 -1.52 24.97
CA ASP A 62 -0.73 -2.81 24.53
C ASP A 62 0.09 -3.35 23.34
N ILE A 63 0.69 -4.53 23.45
CA ILE A 63 1.42 -5.18 22.32
C ILE A 63 0.50 -5.25 21.09
N GLN A 64 -0.81 -5.29 21.29
CA GLN A 64 -1.82 -5.15 20.24
C GLN A 64 -1.81 -3.77 19.55
N LEU A 65 -1.61 -2.68 20.28
CA LEU A 65 -1.48 -1.33 19.73
C LEU A 65 -0.19 -1.20 18.89
N LEU A 66 0.93 -1.70 19.38
CA LEU A 66 2.19 -1.72 18.61
C LEU A 66 2.07 -2.56 17.33
N ARG A 67 1.39 -3.71 17.40
CA ARG A 67 1.09 -4.56 16.24
C ARG A 67 0.17 -3.85 15.24
N ARG A 68 -0.84 -3.11 15.71
CA ARG A 68 -1.73 -2.29 14.86
C ARG A 68 -0.93 -1.19 14.16
N LEU A 69 -0.11 -0.43 14.87
CA LEU A 69 0.70 0.66 14.30
C LEU A 69 1.74 0.18 13.27
N ALA A 70 2.39 -0.97 13.52
CA ALA A 70 3.33 -1.58 12.58
C ALA A 70 2.63 -2.03 11.29
N MET A 71 1.41 -2.59 11.42
CA MET A 71 0.57 -2.96 10.28
C MET A 71 0.16 -1.73 9.47
N THR A 72 -0.21 -0.62 10.13
CA THR A 72 -0.53 0.65 9.46
C THR A 72 0.66 1.21 8.68
N ARG A 73 1.88 1.19 9.26
CA ARG A 73 3.10 1.65 8.56
C ARG A 73 3.44 0.79 7.35
N ALA A 74 3.36 -0.54 7.48
CA ALA A 74 3.60 -1.46 6.37
C ALA A 74 2.58 -1.27 5.23
N PHE A 75 1.32 -0.97 5.59
CA PHE A 75 0.26 -0.65 4.65
C PHE A 75 0.53 0.63 3.86
N PHE A 76 0.83 1.75 4.54
CA PHE A 76 1.16 3.00 3.85
C PHE A 76 2.38 2.85 2.93
N ARG A 77 3.37 2.05 3.34
CA ARG A 77 4.53 1.73 2.48
C ARG A 77 4.13 1.00 1.20
N ARG A 78 3.13 0.12 1.24
CA ARG A 78 2.61 -0.60 0.06
C ARG A 78 1.77 0.29 -0.86
N LEU A 79 1.06 1.29 -0.31
CA LEU A 79 0.24 2.23 -1.09
C LEU A 79 1.06 3.30 -1.81
N LYS A 80 2.18 3.75 -1.24
CA LYS A 80 3.03 4.80 -1.83
C LYS A 80 3.29 4.64 -3.33
N PRO A 81 3.70 3.47 -3.87
CA PRO A 81 3.92 3.33 -5.32
C PRO A 81 2.65 3.53 -6.16
N PHE A 82 1.47 3.12 -5.67
CA PHE A 82 0.19 3.34 -6.36
C PHE A 82 -0.16 4.83 -6.43
N ILE A 83 0.00 5.54 -5.31
CA ILE A 83 -0.25 6.99 -5.23
C ILE A 83 0.70 7.75 -6.16
N LEU A 84 2.00 7.44 -6.10
CA LEU A 84 3.01 8.09 -6.92
C LEU A 84 2.77 7.83 -8.40
N LEU A 85 2.48 6.59 -8.78
CA LEU A 85 2.18 6.23 -10.16
C LEU A 85 0.93 6.94 -10.67
N PHE A 86 -0.15 7.00 -9.86
CA PHE A 86 -1.36 7.73 -10.21
C PHE A 86 -1.08 9.21 -10.46
N LEU A 87 -0.47 9.89 -9.49
CA LEU A 87 -0.19 11.33 -9.59
C LEU A 87 0.77 11.65 -10.74
N LEU A 88 1.80 10.82 -10.93
CA LEU A 88 2.72 10.95 -12.05
C LEU A 88 1.99 10.79 -13.38
N THR A 89 1.13 9.77 -13.51
CA THR A 89 0.36 9.54 -14.74
C THR A 89 -0.57 10.71 -15.03
N GLN A 90 -1.34 11.18 -14.03
CA GLN A 90 -2.24 12.32 -14.21
C GLN A 90 -1.50 13.61 -14.57
N PHE A 91 -0.34 13.84 -13.96
CA PHE A 91 0.52 14.96 -14.32
C PHE A 91 1.06 14.86 -15.74
N LEU A 92 1.56 13.68 -16.14
CA LEU A 92 2.12 13.45 -17.48
C LEU A 92 1.06 13.56 -18.57
N VAL A 93 -0.15 13.00 -18.36
CA VAL A 93 -1.25 13.13 -19.30
C VAL A 93 -1.64 14.60 -19.45
N ARG A 94 -1.81 15.32 -18.34
CA ARG A 94 -2.12 16.75 -18.37
C ARG A 94 -1.05 17.56 -19.09
N LEU A 95 0.22 17.30 -18.80
CA LEU A 95 1.34 17.95 -19.48
C LEU A 95 1.31 17.65 -20.98
N ALA A 96 1.12 16.39 -21.37
CA ALA A 96 1.06 15.99 -22.77
C ALA A 96 -0.10 16.69 -23.51
N LEU A 97 -1.29 16.73 -22.92
CA LEU A 97 -2.46 17.38 -23.53
C LEU A 97 -2.29 18.90 -23.64
N SER A 98 -1.69 19.55 -22.65
CA SER A 98 -1.35 20.97 -22.72
C SER A 98 -0.31 21.26 -23.80
N LEU A 99 0.65 20.36 -24.03
CA LEU A 99 1.64 20.48 -25.10
C LEU A 99 1.03 20.22 -26.49
N VAL A 100 0.13 19.26 -26.62
CA VAL A 100 -0.61 18.99 -27.86
C VAL A 100 -1.46 20.20 -28.25
N SER A 101 -2.11 20.82 -27.27
CA SER A 101 -2.99 21.98 -27.46
C SER A 101 -2.25 23.32 -27.43
N ALA A 102 -0.92 23.32 -27.36
CA ALA A 102 -0.10 24.51 -27.19
C ALA A 102 -0.32 25.59 -28.26
N LYS A 103 -0.75 25.19 -29.46
CA LYS A 103 -1.01 26.10 -30.58
C LYS A 103 -2.35 26.83 -30.45
N ASP A 104 -3.29 26.24 -29.73
CA ASP A 104 -4.63 26.78 -29.51
C ASP A 104 -4.70 27.61 -28.22
N LEU A 105 -3.70 27.47 -27.35
CA LEU A 105 -3.57 28.27 -26.13
C LEU A 105 -3.03 29.67 -26.43
N SER A 106 -3.56 30.67 -25.71
CA SER A 106 -2.98 32.00 -25.72
C SER A 106 -1.64 32.00 -24.95
N PHE A 107 -0.83 33.04 -25.16
CA PHE A 107 0.41 33.25 -24.40
C PHE A 107 0.17 33.66 -22.93
N HIS A 108 -1.09 33.78 -22.49
CA HIS A 108 -1.39 34.18 -21.13
C HIS A 108 -1.05 33.05 -20.14
N PRO A 109 -0.27 33.30 -19.07
CA PRO A 109 0.15 32.25 -18.14
C PRO A 109 -1.00 31.48 -17.48
N ALA A 110 -2.16 32.11 -17.30
CA ALA A 110 -3.30 31.44 -16.70
C ALA A 110 -3.80 30.23 -17.52
N ASP A 111 -3.73 30.27 -18.85
CA ASP A 111 -4.20 29.17 -19.70
C ASP A 111 -3.32 27.93 -19.56
N TRP A 112 -2.05 28.15 -19.21
CA TRP A 112 -1.06 27.10 -18.98
C TRP A 112 -1.13 26.55 -17.56
N LEU A 113 -1.36 27.40 -16.56
CA LEU A 113 -1.34 27.01 -15.14
C LEU A 113 -2.70 26.55 -14.60
N ALA A 114 -3.81 27.13 -15.05
CA ALA A 114 -5.14 26.82 -14.54
C ALA A 114 -5.50 25.31 -14.65
N PRO A 115 -5.20 24.60 -15.75
CA PRO A 115 -5.49 23.17 -15.85
C PRO A 115 -4.76 22.33 -14.79
N PHE A 116 -3.59 22.77 -14.31
CA PHE A 116 -2.84 22.05 -13.28
C PHE A 116 -3.47 22.24 -11.90
N PHE A 117 -3.94 23.44 -11.57
CA PHE A 117 -4.60 23.70 -10.29
C PHE A 117 -5.95 23.02 -10.17
N THR A 118 -6.81 23.19 -11.19
CA THR A 118 -8.11 22.51 -11.23
C THR A 118 -7.91 20.99 -11.31
N GLY A 119 -6.91 20.56 -12.06
CA GLY A 119 -6.53 19.15 -12.18
C GLY A 119 -6.12 18.52 -10.86
N ILE A 120 -5.31 19.19 -10.02
CA ILE A 120 -4.94 18.66 -8.68
C ILE A 120 -6.18 18.37 -7.83
N TRP A 121 -7.19 19.23 -7.89
CA TRP A 121 -8.45 18.99 -7.17
C TRP A 121 -9.13 17.70 -7.64
N PHE A 122 -9.26 17.52 -8.96
CA PHE A 122 -9.81 16.28 -9.53
C PHE A 122 -8.96 15.05 -9.21
N ASP A 123 -7.64 15.18 -9.20
CA ASP A 123 -6.72 14.09 -8.87
C ASP A 123 -6.94 13.63 -7.41
N ILE A 124 -7.11 14.56 -6.47
CA ILE A 124 -7.41 14.25 -5.06
C ILE A 124 -8.76 13.55 -4.92
N VAL A 125 -9.80 14.11 -5.54
CA VAL A 125 -11.16 13.56 -5.49
C VAL A 125 -11.21 12.15 -6.08
N THR A 126 -10.47 11.90 -7.17
CA THR A 126 -10.42 10.59 -7.84
C THR A 126 -9.55 9.58 -7.08
N LEU A 127 -8.44 10.03 -6.48
CA LEU A 127 -7.55 9.16 -5.72
C LEU A 127 -8.21 8.63 -4.43
N LEU A 128 -9.11 9.42 -3.81
CA LEU A 128 -9.76 9.05 -2.56
C LEU A 128 -10.53 7.72 -2.63
N PRO A 129 -11.48 7.50 -3.55
CA PRO A 129 -12.18 6.22 -3.67
C PRO A 129 -11.24 5.07 -4.04
N ILE A 130 -10.20 5.31 -4.85
CA ILE A 130 -9.18 4.31 -5.18
C ILE A 130 -8.46 3.85 -3.90
N LEU A 131 -8.05 4.80 -3.05
CA LEU A 131 -7.42 4.50 -1.76
C LEU A 131 -8.34 3.71 -0.83
N VAL A 132 -9.65 4.00 -0.83
CA VAL A 132 -10.63 3.24 -0.03
C VAL A 132 -10.66 1.79 -0.48
N VAL A 133 -10.73 1.51 -1.79
CA VAL A 133 -10.71 0.13 -2.32
C VAL A 133 -9.43 -0.60 -1.88
N PHE A 134 -8.27 0.05 -1.99
CA PHE A 134 -7.01 -0.54 -1.54
C PHE A 134 -6.88 -0.68 -0.02
N LEU A 135 -7.61 0.13 0.77
CA LEU A 135 -7.68 0.03 2.23
C LEU A 135 -8.57 -1.13 2.69
N LEU A 136 -9.66 -1.39 1.96
CA LEU A 136 -10.54 -2.52 2.24
C LEU A 136 -9.85 -3.85 2.00
N PHE A 137 -9.03 -3.95 0.94
CA PHE A 137 -8.36 -5.20 0.57
C PHE A 137 -7.61 -5.91 1.73
N PRO A 138 -6.67 -5.28 2.46
CA PRO A 138 -6.00 -5.90 3.59
C PRO A 138 -6.89 -6.04 4.83
N LEU A 139 -7.98 -5.27 4.95
CA LEU A 139 -8.92 -5.39 6.06
C LEU A 139 -9.74 -6.68 5.96
N LEU A 140 -10.07 -7.12 4.74
CA LEU A 140 -10.73 -8.41 4.50
C LEU A 140 -9.76 -9.60 4.55
N LEU A 141 -8.44 -9.38 4.47
CA LEU A 141 -7.47 -10.46 4.40
C LEU A 141 -7.19 -11.07 5.80
N PRO A 142 -7.24 -12.41 5.96
CA PRO A 142 -6.90 -13.04 7.24
C PRO A 142 -5.45 -12.73 7.63
N VAL A 143 -5.23 -12.35 8.90
CA VAL A 143 -3.89 -12.02 9.45
C VAL A 143 -2.89 -13.17 9.26
N SER A 144 -3.39 -14.41 9.17
CA SER A 144 -2.58 -15.61 8.93
C SER A 144 -1.97 -15.69 7.53
N TRP A 145 -2.44 -14.89 6.56
CA TRP A 145 -1.97 -14.87 5.17
C TRP A 145 -1.01 -13.71 4.88
N ALA A 146 -0.95 -12.72 5.77
CA ALA A 146 -0.08 -11.56 5.63
C ALA A 146 1.39 -11.96 5.50
N GLY A 147 2.08 -11.44 4.48
CA GLY A 147 3.50 -11.69 4.21
C GLY A 147 3.86 -13.03 3.58
N LYS A 148 2.88 -13.93 3.39
CA LYS A 148 3.08 -15.23 2.70
C LYS A 148 3.11 -15.05 1.17
N ARG A 149 3.46 -16.13 0.46
CA ARG A 149 3.50 -16.15 -1.02
C ARG A 149 2.22 -15.62 -1.67
N PHE A 150 1.06 -15.93 -1.09
CA PHE A 150 -0.24 -15.45 -1.56
C PHE A 150 -0.37 -13.92 -1.47
N ASP A 151 -0.09 -13.32 -0.32
CA ASP A 151 -0.16 -11.86 -0.14
C ASP A 151 0.78 -11.10 -1.09
N ARG A 152 1.97 -11.66 -1.34
CA ARG A 152 2.92 -11.11 -2.33
C ARG A 152 2.39 -11.24 -3.75
N ALA A 153 1.88 -12.40 -4.14
CA ALA A 153 1.33 -12.63 -5.47
C ALA A 153 0.16 -11.69 -5.75
N VAL A 154 -0.76 -11.53 -4.79
CA VAL A 154 -1.90 -10.61 -4.96
C VAL A 154 -1.46 -9.14 -4.98
N GLY A 155 -0.44 -8.76 -4.21
CA GLY A 155 0.13 -7.42 -4.29
C GLY A 155 0.76 -7.11 -5.63
N LEU A 156 1.52 -8.05 -6.17
CA LEU A 156 2.16 -7.93 -7.46
C LEU A 156 1.13 -7.89 -8.59
N SER A 157 0.14 -8.79 -8.58
CA SER A 157 -0.93 -8.79 -9.58
C SER A 157 -1.78 -7.52 -9.51
N GLY A 158 -2.10 -7.05 -8.30
CA GLY A 158 -2.83 -5.81 -8.09
C GLY A 158 -2.06 -4.59 -8.62
N PHE A 159 -0.75 -4.53 -8.39
CA PHE A 159 0.09 -3.46 -8.94
C PHE A 159 0.21 -3.55 -10.47
N ALA A 160 0.36 -4.74 -11.04
CA ALA A 160 0.39 -4.95 -12.49
C ALA A 160 -0.91 -4.51 -13.17
N ILE A 161 -2.06 -4.91 -12.62
CA ILE A 161 -3.38 -4.48 -13.10
C ILE A 161 -3.52 -2.96 -12.99
N PHE A 162 -3.13 -2.39 -11.85
CA PHE A 162 -3.21 -0.93 -11.66
C PHE A 162 -2.36 -0.18 -12.68
N LEU A 163 -1.14 -0.64 -12.93
CA LEU A 163 -0.24 -0.03 -13.91
C LEU A 163 -0.80 -0.16 -15.34
N PHE A 164 -1.33 -1.33 -15.71
CA PHE A 164 -2.05 -1.52 -16.98
C PHE A 164 -3.20 -0.52 -17.12
N LEU A 165 -4.05 -0.38 -16.10
CA LEU A 165 -5.18 0.56 -16.10
C LEU A 165 -4.74 2.02 -16.22
N MET A 166 -3.63 2.42 -15.59
CA MET A 166 -3.09 3.77 -15.72
C MET A 166 -2.67 4.10 -17.16
N VAL A 167 -2.03 3.14 -17.84
CA VAL A 167 -1.63 3.33 -19.25
C VAL A 167 -2.85 3.32 -20.16
N VAL A 168 -3.80 2.40 -19.97
CA VAL A 168 -5.07 2.39 -20.74
C VAL A 168 -5.82 3.71 -20.54
N GLN A 169 -5.91 4.20 -19.30
CA GLN A 169 -6.58 5.46 -19.00
C GLN A 169 -5.93 6.64 -19.73
N GLY A 170 -4.60 6.76 -19.70
CA GLY A 170 -3.89 7.83 -20.39
C GLY A 170 -4.04 7.78 -21.91
N VAL A 171 -3.97 6.57 -22.52
CA VAL A 171 -4.18 6.38 -23.96
C VAL A 171 -5.62 6.69 -24.36
N SER A 172 -6.59 6.22 -23.57
CA SER A 172 -8.01 6.47 -23.82
C SER A 172 -8.32 7.97 -23.72
N GLU A 173 -7.69 8.67 -22.78
CA GLU A 173 -7.86 10.10 -22.60
C GLU A 173 -7.27 10.90 -23.77
N TYR A 174 -6.17 10.44 -24.37
CA TYR A 174 -5.64 11.05 -25.59
C TYR A 174 -6.64 10.96 -26.75
N PHE A 175 -7.22 9.78 -27.02
CA PHE A 175 -8.24 9.64 -28.08
C PHE A 175 -9.50 10.43 -27.77
N PHE A 176 -9.92 10.47 -26.51
CA PHE A 176 -11.07 11.26 -26.09
C PHE A 176 -10.81 12.78 -26.26
N TRP A 177 -9.59 13.23 -25.99
CA TRP A 177 -9.19 14.61 -26.24
C TRP A 177 -9.16 14.95 -27.73
N ASP A 178 -8.69 14.05 -28.58
CA ASP A 178 -8.64 14.25 -30.03
C ASP A 178 -10.04 14.48 -30.62
N GLU A 179 -11.05 13.77 -30.11
CA GLU A 179 -12.43 13.85 -30.59
C GLU A 179 -13.22 15.02 -29.97
N PHE A 180 -13.10 15.24 -28.66
CA PHE A 180 -13.96 16.16 -27.91
C PHE A 180 -13.26 17.40 -27.37
N THR A 181 -11.94 17.49 -27.53
CA THR A 181 -11.08 18.58 -27.01
C THR A 181 -11.32 18.87 -25.53
N THR A 182 -11.63 17.82 -24.77
CA THR A 182 -11.94 17.90 -23.35
C THR A 182 -11.52 16.62 -22.66
N ARG A 183 -11.29 16.67 -21.35
CA ARG A 183 -11.01 15.48 -20.53
C ARG A 183 -12.31 14.70 -20.29
N PHE A 184 -12.19 13.48 -19.75
CA PHE A 184 -13.37 12.68 -19.39
C PHE A 184 -14.36 13.47 -18.53
N ASN A 185 -15.62 13.46 -18.95
CA ASN A 185 -16.72 14.22 -18.35
C ASN A 185 -18.01 13.37 -18.39
N PHE A 186 -19.17 14.00 -18.22
CA PHE A 186 -20.46 13.31 -18.25
C PHE A 186 -20.78 12.64 -19.61
N ILE A 187 -20.24 13.12 -20.72
CA ILE A 187 -20.42 12.49 -22.04
C ILE A 187 -19.82 11.08 -22.01
N ALA A 188 -18.66 10.91 -21.38
CA ALA A 188 -18.05 9.59 -21.22
C ALA A 188 -18.93 8.64 -20.39
N VAL A 189 -19.76 9.16 -19.48
CA VAL A 189 -20.72 8.36 -18.71
C VAL A 189 -21.87 7.89 -19.60
N ASP A 190 -22.38 8.74 -20.48
CA ASP A 190 -23.41 8.34 -21.45
C ASP A 190 -22.91 7.21 -22.36
N TYR A 191 -21.62 7.20 -22.67
CA TYR A 191 -20.98 6.15 -23.48
C TYR A 191 -20.96 4.79 -22.75
N LEU A 192 -20.96 4.80 -21.41
CA LEU A 192 -21.11 3.59 -20.60
C LEU A 192 -22.56 3.10 -20.52
N VAL A 193 -23.54 3.94 -20.87
CA VAL A 193 -24.94 3.51 -21.00
C VAL A 193 -25.17 2.89 -22.38
N TYR A 194 -24.63 3.52 -23.44
CA TYR A 194 -24.75 3.06 -24.83
C TYR A 194 -23.59 2.16 -25.28
N THR A 195 -23.27 1.16 -24.45
CA THR A 195 -22.05 0.36 -24.62
C THR A 195 -21.92 -0.36 -25.96
N GLN A 196 -23.00 -0.93 -26.51
CA GLN A 196 -22.93 -1.75 -27.71
C GLN A 196 -22.50 -0.92 -28.93
N GLU A 197 -23.11 0.24 -29.12
CA GLU A 197 -22.79 1.14 -30.23
C GLU A 197 -21.38 1.72 -30.10
N VAL A 198 -21.03 2.17 -28.89
CA VAL A 198 -19.71 2.76 -28.63
C VAL A 198 -18.59 1.73 -28.78
N ILE A 199 -18.75 0.52 -28.25
CA ILE A 199 -17.74 -0.54 -28.40
C ILE A 199 -17.54 -0.89 -29.87
N GLN A 200 -18.63 -1.04 -30.63
CA GLN A 200 -18.52 -1.34 -32.05
C GLN A 200 -17.80 -0.21 -32.81
N ASN A 201 -18.18 1.05 -32.57
CA ASN A 201 -17.52 2.20 -33.17
C ASN A 201 -16.02 2.24 -32.86
N ILE A 202 -15.62 1.95 -31.61
CA ILE A 202 -14.20 1.91 -31.21
C ILE A 202 -13.45 0.77 -31.91
N MET A 203 -14.06 -0.42 -31.99
CA MET A 203 -13.43 -1.60 -32.60
C MET A 203 -13.28 -1.47 -34.12
N GLU A 204 -14.17 -0.73 -34.78
CA GLU A 204 -14.07 -0.41 -36.21
C GLU A 204 -13.07 0.73 -36.48
N SER A 205 -13.02 1.74 -35.60
CA SER A 205 -12.21 2.94 -35.81
C SER A 205 -10.75 2.77 -35.39
N TYR A 206 -10.46 1.91 -34.41
CA TYR A 206 -9.13 1.78 -33.83
C TYR A 206 -8.66 0.33 -33.80
N PRO A 207 -7.35 0.07 -33.99
CA PRO A 207 -6.78 -1.25 -33.84
C PRO A 207 -6.64 -1.59 -32.34
N VAL A 208 -7.78 -1.90 -31.69
CA VAL A 208 -7.86 -2.09 -30.23
C VAL A 208 -6.97 -3.23 -29.74
N VAL A 209 -6.95 -4.36 -30.44
CA VAL A 209 -6.17 -5.54 -30.04
C VAL A 209 -4.66 -5.23 -29.93
N PRO A 210 -3.97 -4.70 -30.96
CA PRO A 210 -2.56 -4.37 -30.84
C PRO A 210 -2.30 -3.22 -29.87
N LEU A 211 -3.23 -2.26 -29.70
CA LEU A 211 -3.13 -1.23 -28.66
C LEU A 211 -3.09 -1.86 -27.26
N LEU A 212 -4.07 -2.71 -26.93
CA LEU A 212 -4.12 -3.38 -25.64
C LEU A 212 -2.92 -4.32 -25.42
N ALA A 213 -2.45 -4.99 -26.47
CA ALA A 213 -1.25 -5.83 -26.39
C ALA A 213 0.01 -5.00 -26.10
N GLY A 214 0.20 -3.88 -26.80
CA GLY A 214 1.31 -2.95 -26.56
C GLY A 214 1.27 -2.36 -25.15
N ILE A 215 0.09 -1.96 -24.67
CA ILE A 215 -0.10 -1.48 -23.31
C ILE A 215 0.20 -2.59 -22.28
N GLY A 216 -0.24 -3.82 -22.55
CA GLY A 216 0.09 -4.98 -21.73
C GLY A 216 1.59 -5.23 -21.61
N LEU A 217 2.33 -5.15 -22.72
CA LEU A 217 3.78 -5.29 -22.74
C LEU A 217 4.48 -4.17 -21.98
N LEU A 218 4.06 -2.92 -22.18
CA LEU A 218 4.57 -1.80 -21.39
C LEU A 218 4.29 -2.00 -19.90
N ALA A 219 3.13 -2.54 -19.56
CA ALA A 219 2.77 -2.76 -18.17
C ALA A 219 3.63 -3.83 -17.50
N VAL A 220 3.87 -4.94 -18.20
CA VAL A 220 4.78 -6.00 -17.73
C VAL A 220 6.22 -5.47 -17.65
N GLY A 221 6.68 -4.71 -18.64
CA GLY A 221 8.01 -4.09 -18.61
C GLY A 221 8.19 -3.12 -17.43
N GLY A 222 7.19 -2.28 -17.16
CA GLY A 222 7.17 -1.37 -16.01
C GLY A 222 7.15 -2.12 -14.67
N LEU A 223 6.44 -3.25 -14.58
CA LEU A 223 6.45 -4.11 -13.40
C LEU A 223 7.85 -4.64 -13.09
N VAL A 224 8.57 -5.12 -14.10
CA VAL A 224 9.95 -5.62 -13.98
C VAL A 224 10.93 -4.51 -13.61
N ALA A 225 10.71 -3.28 -14.06
CA ALA A 225 11.58 -2.16 -13.71
C ALA A 225 11.48 -1.73 -12.23
N VAL A 226 10.36 -2.04 -11.57
CA VAL A 226 10.08 -1.62 -10.19
C VAL A 226 10.48 -2.69 -9.15
N PHE A 227 10.61 -3.96 -9.54
CA PHE A 227 10.85 -5.11 -8.66
C PHE A 227 12.12 -5.89 -9.02
#